data_AF-A0A925BB13-F1
#
_entry.id   AF-A0A925BB13-F1
#
_cell.length_a   1.000
_cell.length_b   1.000
_cell.length_c   1.000
_cell.angle_alpha   90.00
_cell.angle_beta   90.00
_cell.angle_gamma   90.00
#
_symmetry.space_group_name_H-M   'P 1'
#
loop_
_entity.id
_entity.type
_entity.pdbx_description
1 polymer ?
#
loop_
_entity_poly.entity_id
_entity_poly.type
_entity_poly.pdbx_seq_one_letter_code
_entity_poly.pdbx_strand_id
1 'polypeptide(L)'
;MSEETKAYEYLLCGHLTGMVHRLRKIPADKFDYAFAPPAPTPRILAVHAWQWLVCDRYHIAEPDAAKHPRVPEPPHDQAELCDALAGETETWRALIRSLSPEKLDEARHQFNEPEAAMTVREFVGHMVQNCIYKHGQLATIYFALGLDGTEPYTAPFPNPIYEELLGR
;
A
#
# COMPACT_ATOMS: atom_id res chain seq x y z
N MET A 1 -10.48 16.91 -11.19
CA MET A 1 -10.19 16.00 -10.06
C MET A 1 -10.51 16.72 -8.76
N SER A 2 -11.28 16.11 -7.87
CA SER A 2 -11.63 16.69 -6.56
C SER A 2 -10.43 16.68 -5.60
N GLU A 3 -10.48 17.45 -4.51
CA GLU A 3 -9.45 17.43 -3.46
C GLU A 3 -9.32 16.06 -2.79
N GLU A 4 -10.43 15.35 -2.61
CA GLU A 4 -10.43 14.00 -2.09
C GLU A 4 -9.70 13.01 -3.01
N THR A 5 -9.98 13.04 -4.31
CA THR A 5 -9.30 12.18 -5.28
C THR A 5 -7.79 12.47 -5.33
N LYS A 6 -7.38 13.75 -5.20
CA LYS A 6 -5.97 14.13 -5.05
C LYS A 6 -5.35 13.53 -3.78
N ALA A 7 -6.08 13.58 -2.66
CA ALA A 7 -5.61 13.02 -1.40
C ALA A 7 -5.46 11.50 -1.48
N TYR A 8 -6.42 10.79 -2.08
CA TYR A 8 -6.33 9.35 -2.33
C TYR A 8 -5.15 9.00 -3.23
N GLU A 9 -4.95 9.74 -4.33
CA GLU A 9 -3.82 9.51 -5.22
C GLU A 9 -2.50 9.68 -4.46
N TYR A 10 -2.34 10.81 -3.75
CA TYR A 10 -1.13 11.10 -2.98
C TYR A 10 -0.85 10.03 -1.92
N LEU A 11 -1.84 9.67 -1.11
CA LEU A 11 -1.68 8.71 -0.04
C LEU A 11 -1.43 7.29 -0.57
N LEU A 12 -2.29 6.77 -1.43
CA LEU A 12 -2.14 5.40 -1.94
C LEU A 12 -0.88 5.27 -2.78
N CYS A 13 -0.75 6.09 -3.83
CA CYS A 13 0.33 5.92 -4.80
C CYS A 13 1.68 6.36 -4.20
N GLY A 14 1.69 7.35 -3.28
CA GLY A 14 2.88 7.74 -2.55
C GLY A 14 3.40 6.62 -1.65
N HIS A 15 2.52 5.99 -0.85
CA HIS A 15 2.91 4.86 -0.01
C HIS A 15 3.32 3.64 -0.83
N LEU A 16 2.65 3.33 -1.94
CA LEU A 16 3.07 2.24 -2.82
C LEU A 16 4.44 2.50 -3.47
N THR A 17 4.68 3.72 -3.96
CA THR A 17 5.98 4.10 -4.52
C THR A 17 7.09 3.96 -3.47
N GLY A 18 6.86 4.43 -2.25
CA GLY A 18 7.78 4.28 -1.13
C GLY A 18 8.02 2.82 -0.74
N MET A 19 6.95 2.01 -0.76
CA MET A 19 7.02 0.58 -0.48
C MET A 19 7.87 -0.15 -1.53
N VAL A 20 7.61 0.07 -2.83
CA VAL A 20 8.41 -0.51 -3.94
C VAL A 20 9.88 -0.10 -3.83
N HIS A 21 10.15 1.17 -3.54
CA HIS A 21 11.52 1.67 -3.35
C HIS A 21 12.25 0.94 -2.22
N ARG A 22 11.59 0.72 -1.08
CA ARG A 22 12.16 -0.03 0.05
C ARG A 22 12.35 -1.50 -0.28
N LEU A 23 11.36 -2.15 -0.90
CA LEU A 23 11.44 -3.56 -1.30
C LEU A 23 12.62 -3.83 -2.23
N ARG A 24 12.88 -2.94 -3.20
CA ARG A 24 14.02 -3.06 -4.13
C ARG A 24 15.39 -2.92 -3.48
N LYS A 25 15.46 -2.34 -2.28
CA LYS A 25 16.70 -2.17 -1.52
C LYS A 25 16.98 -3.31 -0.54
N ILE A 26 16.00 -4.17 -0.28
CA ILE A 26 16.18 -5.34 0.58
C ILE A 26 17.03 -6.38 -0.18
N PRO A 27 18.13 -6.88 0.40
CA PRO A 27 18.91 -7.94 -0.20
C PRO A 27 18.07 -9.19 -0.46
N ALA A 28 18.33 -9.90 -1.57
CA ALA A 28 17.53 -11.06 -1.97
C ALA A 28 17.49 -12.17 -0.92
N ASP A 29 18.59 -12.39 -0.19
CA ASP A 29 18.69 -13.36 0.92
C ASP A 29 17.94 -12.93 2.18
N LYS A 30 17.42 -11.69 2.23
CA LYS A 30 16.63 -11.12 3.32
C LYS A 30 15.17 -10.88 2.95
N PHE A 31 14.73 -11.24 1.75
CA PHE A 31 13.36 -11.00 1.33
C PHE A 31 12.32 -11.82 2.12
N ASP A 32 12.77 -12.92 2.71
CA ASP A 32 12.01 -13.78 3.63
C ASP A 32 12.45 -13.63 5.09
N TYR A 33 13.17 -12.56 5.43
CA TYR A 33 13.54 -12.25 6.81
C TYR A 33 12.31 -11.84 7.65
N ALA A 34 12.23 -12.36 8.87
CA ALA A 34 11.31 -11.89 9.90
C ALA A 34 12.07 -11.70 11.21
N PHE A 35 11.81 -10.60 11.92
CA PHE A 35 12.44 -10.31 13.21
C PHE A 35 11.92 -11.22 14.34
N ALA A 36 10.71 -11.79 14.17
CA ALA A 36 10.10 -12.73 15.09
C ALA A 36 9.20 -13.72 14.30
N PRO A 37 8.95 -14.95 14.79
CA PRO A 37 8.13 -15.94 14.09
C PRO A 37 6.74 -15.49 13.62
N PRO A 38 5.97 -14.66 14.38
CA PRO A 38 4.66 -14.20 13.92
C PRO A 38 4.73 -12.96 13.01
N ALA A 39 5.91 -12.36 12.82
CA ALA A 39 6.05 -11.14 12.03
C ALA A 39 6.03 -11.46 10.54
N PRO A 40 5.36 -10.65 9.71
CA PRO A 40 5.37 -10.84 8.26
C PRO A 40 6.77 -10.55 7.69
N THR A 41 7.14 -11.30 6.65
CA THR A 41 8.35 -11.03 5.87
C THR A 41 8.10 -9.92 4.83
N PRO A 42 9.15 -9.30 4.26
CA PRO A 42 9.01 -8.38 3.13
C PRO A 42 8.20 -8.99 1.97
N ARG A 43 8.44 -10.27 1.64
CA ARG A 43 7.66 -11.00 0.64
C ARG A 43 6.18 -11.05 1.00
N ILE A 44 5.83 -11.47 2.21
CA ILE A 44 4.43 -11.57 2.65
C ILE A 44 3.74 -10.21 2.54
N LEU A 45 4.41 -9.14 2.95
CA LEU A 45 3.86 -7.78 2.84
C LEU A 45 3.62 -7.38 1.38
N ALA A 46 4.58 -7.64 0.49
CA ALA A 46 4.49 -7.31 -0.92
C ALA A 46 3.39 -8.10 -1.65
N VAL A 47 3.34 -9.42 -1.42
CA VAL A 47 2.31 -10.30 -1.99
C VAL A 47 0.93 -9.88 -1.52
N HIS A 48 0.76 -9.65 -0.21
CA HIS A 48 -0.52 -9.24 0.35
C HIS A 48 -0.97 -7.88 -0.21
N ALA A 49 -0.08 -6.89 -0.29
CA ALA A 49 -0.42 -5.59 -0.87
C ALA A 49 -0.86 -5.74 -2.34
N TRP A 50 -0.10 -6.49 -3.14
CA TRP A 50 -0.37 -6.68 -4.57
C TRP A 50 -1.69 -7.41 -4.82
N GLN A 51 -1.96 -8.52 -4.12
CA GLN A 51 -3.20 -9.29 -4.30
C GLN A 51 -4.43 -8.44 -4.02
N TRP A 52 -4.43 -7.69 -2.91
CA TRP A 52 -5.56 -6.83 -2.56
C TRP A 52 -5.72 -5.64 -3.52
N LEU A 53 -4.63 -5.05 -4.03
CA LEU A 53 -4.71 -4.04 -5.08
C LEU A 53 -5.43 -4.56 -6.32
N VAL A 54 -5.13 -5.79 -6.75
CA VAL A 54 -5.76 -6.40 -7.92
C VAL A 54 -7.24 -6.68 -7.65
N CYS A 55 -7.55 -7.33 -6.53
CA CYS A 55 -8.93 -7.70 -6.19
C CYS A 55 -9.84 -6.47 -6.06
N ASP A 56 -9.44 -5.47 -5.27
CA ASP A 56 -10.29 -4.29 -5.03
C ASP A 56 -10.48 -3.47 -6.30
N ARG A 57 -9.46 -3.42 -7.17
CA ARG A 57 -9.61 -2.79 -8.49
C ARG A 57 -10.64 -3.51 -9.36
N TYR A 58 -10.70 -4.86 -9.30
CA TYR A 58 -11.74 -5.60 -10.01
C TYR A 58 -13.13 -5.31 -9.44
N HIS A 59 -13.28 -5.23 -8.12
CA HIS A 59 -14.56 -4.83 -7.51
C HIS A 59 -14.99 -3.41 -7.89
N ILE A 60 -14.06 -2.46 -7.99
CA ILE A 60 -14.36 -1.10 -8.43
C ILE A 60 -14.84 -1.09 -9.89
N ALA A 61 -14.15 -1.83 -10.77
CA ALA A 61 -14.40 -1.85 -12.21
C ALA A 61 -15.64 -2.66 -12.60
N GLU A 62 -15.90 -3.79 -11.94
CA GLU A 62 -16.99 -4.71 -12.20
C GLU A 62 -17.63 -5.14 -10.86
N PRO A 63 -18.87 -4.70 -10.57
CA PRO A 63 -19.56 -5.09 -9.34
C PRO A 63 -19.84 -6.59 -9.21
N ASP A 64 -19.99 -7.30 -10.33
CA ASP A 64 -20.31 -8.73 -10.34
C ASP A 64 -19.03 -9.58 -10.26
N ALA A 65 -18.77 -10.13 -9.07
CA ALA A 65 -17.60 -10.98 -8.81
C ALA A 65 -17.52 -12.22 -9.73
N ALA A 66 -18.64 -12.71 -10.27
CA ALA A 66 -18.63 -13.85 -11.18
C ALA A 66 -18.01 -13.51 -12.55
N LYS A 67 -17.90 -12.22 -12.89
CA LYS A 67 -17.26 -11.73 -14.12
C LYS A 67 -15.81 -11.35 -13.91
N HIS A 68 -15.31 -11.41 -12.68
CA HIS A 68 -13.92 -11.07 -12.40
C HIS A 68 -13.00 -12.06 -13.10
N PRO A 69 -11.94 -11.59 -13.77
CA PRO A 69 -10.91 -12.49 -14.20
C PRO A 69 -10.24 -13.11 -12.97
N ARG A 70 -9.69 -14.32 -13.12
CA ARG A 70 -8.92 -14.95 -12.06
C ARG A 70 -7.74 -14.03 -11.69
N VAL A 71 -7.62 -13.70 -10.41
CA VAL A 71 -6.46 -12.99 -9.88
C VAL A 71 -5.21 -13.84 -10.16
N PRO A 72 -4.19 -13.29 -10.85
CA PRO A 72 -3.00 -14.06 -11.17
C PRO A 72 -2.26 -14.45 -9.89
N GLU A 73 -1.51 -15.55 -9.95
CA GLU A 73 -0.58 -15.88 -8.88
C GLU A 73 0.48 -14.77 -8.77
N PRO A 74 0.87 -14.37 -7.55
CA PRO A 74 1.90 -13.36 -7.36
C PRO A 74 3.25 -13.86 -7.91
N PRO A 75 4.08 -12.98 -8.50
CA PRO A 75 5.42 -13.36 -8.93
C PRO A 75 6.28 -13.90 -7.77
N HIS A 76 7.04 -14.96 -8.05
CA HIS A 76 7.95 -15.56 -7.06
C HIS A 76 9.26 -14.80 -6.94
N ASP A 77 9.77 -14.22 -8.02
CA ASP A 77 11.00 -13.42 -8.00
C ASP A 77 10.76 -12.05 -7.36
N GLN A 78 11.75 -11.56 -6.61
CA GLN A 78 11.64 -10.28 -5.91
C GLN A 78 11.52 -9.10 -6.89
N ALA A 79 12.31 -9.09 -7.97
CA ALA A 79 12.28 -8.00 -8.95
C ALA A 79 10.96 -8.00 -9.71
N GLU A 80 10.49 -9.17 -10.16
CA GLU A 80 9.20 -9.32 -10.81
C GLU A 80 8.02 -8.87 -9.92
N LEU A 81 8.05 -9.22 -8.63
CA LEU A 81 7.02 -8.77 -7.68
C LEU A 81 7.06 -7.25 -7.46
N CYS A 82 8.25 -6.66 -7.38
CA CYS A 82 8.41 -5.21 -7.27
C CYS A 82 7.89 -4.49 -8.53
N ASP A 83 8.13 -5.05 -9.71
CA ASP A 83 7.67 -4.51 -10.98
C ASP A 83 6.14 -4.65 -11.13
N ALA A 84 5.57 -5.76 -10.67
CA ALA A 84 4.12 -5.96 -10.61
C ALA A 84 3.44 -4.94 -9.68
N LEU A 85 4.03 -4.67 -8.51
CA LEU A 85 3.56 -3.61 -7.59
C LEU A 85 3.68 -2.21 -8.20
N ALA A 86 4.78 -1.93 -8.90
CA ALA A 86 4.95 -0.65 -9.60
C ALA A 86 3.90 -0.48 -10.71
N GLY A 87 3.60 -1.55 -11.46
CA GLY A 87 2.53 -1.57 -12.47
C GLY A 87 1.15 -1.34 -11.86
N GLU A 88 0.82 -2.00 -10.75
CA GLU A 88 -0.44 -1.73 -10.03
C GLU A 88 -0.48 -0.31 -9.46
N THR A 89 0.66 0.27 -9.03
CA THR A 89 0.72 1.67 -8.58
C THR A 89 0.25 2.63 -9.68
N GLU A 90 0.76 2.47 -10.90
CA GLU A 90 0.33 3.30 -12.04
C GLU A 90 -1.12 3.02 -12.46
N THR A 91 -1.55 1.76 -12.36
CA THR A 91 -2.94 1.38 -12.64
C THR A 91 -3.92 2.04 -11.67
N TRP A 92 -3.60 2.01 -10.37
CA TRP A 92 -4.39 2.68 -9.34
C TRP A 92 -4.35 4.20 -9.47
N ARG A 93 -3.21 4.78 -9.86
CA ARG A 93 -3.11 6.21 -10.16
C ARG A 93 -4.07 6.61 -11.29
N ALA A 94 -4.09 5.84 -12.37
CA ALA A 94 -4.99 6.07 -13.49
C ALA A 94 -6.46 5.90 -13.08
N LEU A 95 -6.77 4.83 -12.32
CA LEU A 95 -8.10 4.58 -11.80
C LEU A 95 -8.60 5.75 -10.95
N ILE A 96 -7.84 6.13 -9.92
CA ILE A 96 -8.21 7.22 -9.00
C ILE A 96 -8.48 8.50 -9.77
N ARG A 97 -7.60 8.89 -10.71
CA ARG A 97 -7.78 10.09 -11.54
C ARG A 97 -9.03 10.07 -12.41
N SER A 98 -9.54 8.88 -12.74
CA SER A 98 -10.77 8.72 -13.53
C SER A 98 -12.06 8.78 -12.71
N LEU A 99 -11.98 8.67 -11.38
CA LEU A 99 -13.16 8.68 -10.51
C LEU A 99 -13.75 10.08 -10.37
N SER A 100 -15.04 10.21 -10.66
CA SER A 100 -15.83 11.39 -10.30
C SER A 100 -16.39 11.28 -8.87
N PRO A 101 -16.85 12.37 -8.25
CA PRO A 101 -17.50 12.32 -6.94
C PRO A 101 -18.70 11.35 -6.92
N GLU A 102 -19.51 11.34 -7.96
CA GLU A 102 -20.67 10.44 -8.07
C GLU A 102 -20.22 8.98 -8.17
N LYS A 103 -19.10 8.72 -8.87
CA LYS A 103 -18.53 7.38 -8.99
C LYS A 103 -18.05 6.84 -7.65
N LEU A 104 -17.51 7.71 -6.79
CA LEU A 104 -17.06 7.34 -5.44
C LEU A 104 -18.22 6.84 -4.56
N ASP A 105 -19.42 7.39 -4.75
CA ASP A 105 -20.61 7.03 -3.96
C ASP A 105 -21.37 5.80 -4.52
N GLU A 106 -20.96 5.29 -5.68
CA GLU A 106 -21.60 4.09 -6.23
C GLU A 106 -21.35 2.87 -5.34
N ALA A 107 -22.43 2.16 -5.01
CA ALA A 107 -22.37 0.89 -4.32
C ALA A 107 -21.67 -0.19 -5.17
N ARG A 108 -20.91 -1.03 -4.47
CA ARG A 108 -20.21 -2.23 -4.92
C ARG A 108 -20.39 -3.31 -3.86
N HIS A 109 -20.10 -4.55 -4.23
CA HIS A 109 -20.19 -5.68 -3.32
C HIS A 109 -18.80 -6.25 -3.11
N GLN A 110 -18.42 -6.42 -1.84
CA GLN A 110 -17.21 -7.12 -1.46
C GLN A 110 -17.48 -8.63 -1.37
N PHE A 111 -16.53 -9.43 -1.85
CA PHE A 111 -16.42 -10.90 -1.73
C PHE A 111 -17.63 -11.64 -1.11
N ASN A 112 -18.51 -12.20 -1.95
CA ASN A 112 -19.55 -13.18 -1.55
C ASN A 112 -20.44 -12.81 -0.34
N GLU A 113 -20.43 -11.57 0.12
CA GLU A 113 -21.29 -11.06 1.18
C GLU A 113 -22.19 -9.96 0.57
N PRO A 114 -23.37 -10.34 0.05
CA PRO A 114 -24.30 -9.41 -0.60
C PRO A 114 -24.71 -8.24 0.30
N GLU A 115 -24.66 -8.46 1.63
CA GLU A 115 -25.05 -7.47 2.65
C GLU A 115 -23.90 -6.54 3.06
N ALA A 116 -22.64 -6.88 2.75
CA ALA A 116 -21.49 -6.01 2.93
C ALA A 116 -21.32 -5.07 1.72
N ALA A 117 -22.35 -4.26 1.47
CA ALA A 117 -22.30 -3.23 0.43
C ALA A 117 -21.26 -2.17 0.82
N MET A 118 -20.21 -2.04 0.01
CA MET A 118 -19.20 -0.99 0.12
C MET A 118 -19.31 -0.06 -1.08
N THR A 119 -19.13 1.22 -0.88
CA THR A 119 -18.98 2.21 -1.95
C THR A 119 -17.60 2.12 -2.59
N VAL A 120 -17.45 2.63 -3.82
CA VAL A 120 -16.12 2.77 -4.45
C VAL A 120 -15.17 3.57 -3.55
N ARG A 121 -15.68 4.58 -2.84
CA ARG A 121 -14.94 5.35 -1.84
C ARG A 121 -14.36 4.47 -0.74
N GLU A 122 -15.15 3.54 -0.23
CA GLU A 122 -14.72 2.62 0.83
C GLU A 122 -13.69 1.61 0.32
N PHE A 123 -13.79 1.14 -0.94
CA PHE A 123 -12.74 0.32 -1.56
C PHE A 123 -11.42 1.09 -1.69
N VAL A 124 -11.46 2.34 -2.17
CA VAL A 124 -10.26 3.19 -2.23
C VAL A 124 -9.70 3.44 -0.83
N GLY A 125 -10.57 3.73 0.14
CA GLY A 125 -10.21 3.92 1.54
C GLY A 125 -9.56 2.68 2.17
N HIS A 126 -10.11 1.49 1.90
CA HIS A 126 -9.53 0.22 2.33
C HIS A 126 -8.11 0.05 1.77
N MET A 127 -7.91 0.32 0.48
CA MET A 127 -6.58 0.21 -0.12
C MET A 127 -5.58 1.24 0.42
N VAL A 128 -6.02 2.47 0.67
CA VAL A 128 -5.18 3.47 1.36
C VAL A 128 -4.74 2.95 2.73
N GLN A 129 -5.67 2.46 3.55
CA GLN A 129 -5.35 1.92 4.88
C GLN A 129 -4.42 0.71 4.81
N ASN A 130 -4.72 -0.25 3.94
CA ASN A 130 -3.92 -1.46 3.74
C ASN A 130 -2.49 -1.09 3.33
N CYS A 131 -2.32 -0.22 2.34
CA CYS A 131 -0.99 0.18 1.86
C CYS A 131 -0.20 1.00 2.89
N ILE A 132 -0.83 1.92 3.62
CA ILE A 132 -0.17 2.65 4.72
C ILE A 132 0.30 1.66 5.79
N TYR A 133 -0.57 0.72 6.19
CA TYR A 133 -0.28 -0.27 7.21
C TYR A 133 0.89 -1.19 6.79
N LYS A 134 0.85 -1.78 5.58
CA LYS A 134 1.94 -2.63 5.08
C LYS A 134 3.24 -1.86 4.88
N HIS A 135 3.16 -0.62 4.40
CA HIS A 135 4.34 0.23 4.23
C HIS A 135 4.98 0.56 5.59
N GLY A 136 4.18 0.77 6.64
CA GLY A 136 4.67 0.93 8.01
C GLY A 136 5.35 -0.34 8.55
N GLN A 137 4.75 -1.51 8.34
CA GLN A 137 5.37 -2.80 8.69
C GLN A 137 6.69 -3.03 7.92
N LEU A 138 6.74 -2.65 6.65
CA LEU A 138 7.97 -2.75 5.87
C LEU A 138 9.05 -1.80 6.40
N ALA A 139 8.68 -0.60 6.85
CA ALA A 139 9.62 0.35 7.43
C ALA A 139 10.34 -0.25 8.64
N THR A 140 9.62 -0.93 9.55
CA THR A 140 10.25 -1.54 10.73
C THR A 140 11.22 -2.66 10.36
N ILE A 141 10.92 -3.44 9.33
CA ILE A 141 11.86 -4.44 8.79
C ILE A 141 13.09 -3.76 8.18
N TYR A 142 12.87 -2.67 7.44
CA TYR A 142 13.92 -1.89 6.82
C TYR A 142 14.91 -1.31 7.85
N PHE A 143 14.38 -0.82 8.98
CA PHE A 143 15.17 -0.42 10.16
C PHE A 143 15.92 -1.60 10.79
N ALA A 144 15.25 -2.74 10.98
CA ALA A 144 15.87 -3.93 11.58
C ALA A 144 17.03 -4.51 10.74
N LEU A 145 17.00 -4.28 9.43
CA LEU A 145 18.06 -4.65 8.50
C LEU A 145 19.17 -3.58 8.37
N GLY A 146 19.04 -2.43 9.05
CA GLY A 146 20.01 -1.33 8.99
C GLY A 146 20.09 -0.65 7.62
N LEU A 147 19.00 -0.64 6.86
CA LEU A 147 18.96 -0.11 5.49
C LEU A 147 18.59 1.39 5.44
N ASP A 148 18.21 1.98 6.57
CA ASP A 148 17.79 3.38 6.74
C ASP A 148 18.93 4.35 7.05
N GLY A 149 20.12 3.83 7.34
CA GLY A 149 21.31 4.61 7.65
C GLY A 149 22.16 3.93 8.72
N THR A 150 23.36 4.46 8.93
CA THR A 150 24.29 3.98 9.97
C THR A 150 24.30 4.87 11.21
N GLU A 151 23.72 6.07 11.12
CA GLU A 151 23.68 7.03 12.22
C GLU A 151 22.53 6.71 13.18
N PRO A 152 22.70 6.95 14.50
CA PRO A 152 21.60 6.85 15.44
C PRO A 152 20.41 7.72 15.00
N TYR A 153 19.22 7.13 14.97
CA TYR A 153 18.01 7.90 14.69
C TYR A 153 17.89 9.05 15.69
N THR A 154 17.99 10.27 15.18
CA THR A 154 17.72 11.49 15.94
C THR A 154 16.34 11.96 15.55
N ALA A 155 15.37 11.79 16.45
CA ALA A 155 14.02 12.28 16.21
C ALA A 155 14.09 13.79 15.92
N PRO A 156 13.54 14.27 14.79
CA PRO A 156 13.47 15.70 14.55
C PRO A 156 12.67 16.34 15.70
N PHE A 157 13.17 17.44 16.23
CA PHE A 157 12.39 18.20 17.21
C PHE A 157 11.15 18.74 16.51
N PRO A 158 9.93 18.53 17.07
CA PRO A 158 8.69 18.80 16.35
C PRO A 158 8.52 20.28 15.99
N ASN A 159 9.21 21.19 16.69
CA ASN A 159 9.32 22.61 16.39
C ASN A 159 10.55 23.18 17.13
N PRO A 160 11.33 24.10 16.52
CA PRO A 160 12.39 24.85 17.22
C PRO A 160 11.96 25.48 18.55
N ILE A 161 10.70 25.91 18.68
CA ILE A 161 10.13 26.44 19.94
C ILE A 161 10.30 25.44 21.10
N TYR A 162 10.21 24.14 20.85
CA TYR A 162 10.39 23.15 21.91
C TYR A 162 11.86 22.90 22.24
N GLU A 163 12.81 23.17 21.33
CA GLU A 163 14.24 23.15 21.64
C GLU A 163 14.57 24.28 22.62
N GLU A 164 14.04 25.48 22.37
CA GLU A 164 14.18 26.64 23.26
C GLU A 164 13.58 26.37 24.65
N LEU A 165 12.38 25.78 24.72
CA LEU A 165 11.73 25.45 26.00
C LEU A 165 12.46 24.37 26.81
N LEU A 166 13.24 23.51 26.15
CA LEU A 166 14.01 22.45 26.79
C LEU A 166 15.50 22.81 26.99
N GLY A 167 15.89 24.04 26.65
CA GLY A 167 17.24 24.57 26.86
C GLY A 167 18.31 23.84 26.06
N ARG A 168 17.97 23.36 24.85
CA ARG A 168 18.91 22.73 23.91
C ARG A 168 19.38 23.71 22.84
#